data_AF-A0A4W5LDT7-F1
#
_entry.id   AF-A0A4W5LDT7-F1
#
_cell.length_a   1.000
_cell.length_b   1.000
_cell.length_c   1.000
_cell.angle_alpha   90.00
_cell.angle_beta   90.00
_cell.angle_gamma   90.00
#
_symmetry.space_group_name_H-M   'P 1'
#
loop_
_entity.id
_entity.type
_entity.pdbx_description
1 polymer ?
#
loop_
_entity_poly.entity_id
_entity_poly.type
_entity_poly.pdbx_seq_one_letter_code
_entity_poly.pdbx_strand_id
1 'polypeptide(L)' 'MDDKNEIMEIHVSRPDGRGNDEFRACFMRCGVLSKAAGSAYVEFGRTRVVCAVYGP' A
#
# COMPACT_ATOMS: atom_id res chain seq x y z
N MET A 1 -30.54 -35.85 13.93
CA MET A 1 -30.81 -34.51 14.48
C MET A 1 -29.77 -34.27 15.54
N ASP A 2 -28.92 -33.27 15.32
CA ASP A 2 -28.28 -32.40 16.32
C ASP A 2 -27.42 -31.44 15.49
N ASP A 3 -28.01 -30.28 15.26
CA ASP A 3 -27.55 -29.25 14.33
C ASP A 3 -26.14 -28.78 14.70
N LYS A 4 -25.18 -29.09 13.84
CA LYS A 4 -23.90 -28.38 13.79
C LYS A 4 -24.18 -26.98 13.24
N ASN A 5 -24.59 -26.06 14.10
CA ASN A 5 -24.48 -24.63 13.81
C ASN A 5 -22.98 -24.29 13.79
N GLU A 6 -22.40 -24.49 12.60
CA GLU A 6 -21.08 -24.05 12.23
C GLU A 6 -21.09 -22.52 12.28
N ILE A 7 -20.60 -21.96 13.39
CA ILE A 7 -20.36 -20.53 13.51
C ILE A 7 -19.29 -20.21 12.48
N MET A 8 -19.72 -19.68 11.34
CA MET A 8 -18.83 -19.14 10.33
C MET A 8 -17.98 -18.07 11.02
N GLU A 9 -16.73 -18.39 11.34
CA GLU A 9 -15.75 -17.37 11.70
C GLU A 9 -15.69 -16.41 10.51
N ILE A 10 -16.38 -15.29 10.65
CA ILE A 10 -16.24 -14.13 9.77
C ILE A 10 -14.81 -13.63 9.94
N HIS A 11 -13.88 -14.24 9.22
CA HIS A 11 -12.60 -13.63 8.93
C HIS A 11 -12.92 -12.37 8.12
N VAL A 12 -13.05 -11.24 8.83
CA VAL A 12 -13.18 -9.92 8.23
C VAL A 12 -11.86 -9.62 7.54
N SER A 13 -11.72 -10.16 6.33
CA SER A 13 -10.61 -9.88 5.45
C SER A 13 -10.71 -8.41 5.03
N ARG A 14 -9.57 -7.76 4.92
CA ARG A 14 -9.51 -6.38 4.45
C ARG A 14 -10.16 -6.30 3.06
N PRO A 15 -10.80 -5.19 2.67
CA PRO A 15 -11.50 -5.09 1.37
C PRO A 15 -10.64 -5.37 0.14
N ASP A 16 -9.31 -5.30 0.28
CA ASP A 16 -8.32 -5.57 -0.75
C ASP A 16 -7.67 -6.96 -0.64
N GLY A 17 -8.20 -7.85 0.22
CA GLY A 17 -7.79 -9.24 0.37
C GLY A 17 -6.46 -9.46 1.08
N ARG A 18 -5.82 -8.40 1.58
CA ARG A 18 -4.53 -8.46 2.26
C ARG A 18 -4.65 -8.99 3.69
N GLY A 19 -3.59 -9.63 4.16
CA GLY A 19 -3.44 -9.99 5.57
C GLY A 19 -3.32 -8.78 6.50
N ASN A 20 -3.48 -9.02 7.80
CA ASN A 20 -3.27 -7.98 8.83
C ASN A 20 -1.82 -7.48 8.84
N ASP A 21 -0.86 -8.39 8.63
CA ASP A 21 0.58 -8.10 8.61
C ASP A 21 1.12 -7.80 7.21
N GLU A 22 0.25 -7.72 6.20
CA GLU A 22 0.63 -7.49 4.81
C GLU A 22 0.51 -6.01 4.41
N PHE A 23 1.60 -5.44 3.90
CA PHE A 23 1.62 -4.08 3.37
C PHE A 23 0.98 -3.98 1.98
N ARG A 24 0.62 -2.77 1.55
CA ARG A 24 0.28 -2.55 0.13
C ARG A 24 1.55 -2.67 -0.70
N ALA A 25 1.40 -3.03 -1.97
CA ALA A 25 2.49 -2.99 -2.92
C ALA A 25 3.19 -1.62 -2.89
N CYS A 26 4.51 -1.62 -2.70
CA CYS A 26 5.32 -0.41 -2.60
C CYS A 26 6.33 -0.37 -3.74
N PHE A 27 6.43 0.75 -4.44
CA PHE A 27 7.44 1.01 -5.44
C PHE A 27 8.05 2.39 -5.20
N MET A 28 9.36 2.51 -5.33
CA MET A 28 10.05 3.79 -5.17
C MET A 28 11.16 3.94 -6.19
N ARG A 29 11.28 5.15 -6.74
CA ARG A 29 12.39 5.54 -7.62
C ARG A 29 12.88 6.94 -7.25
N CYS A 30 14.16 7.07 -6.94
CA CYS A 30 14.82 8.36 -6.71
C CYS A 30 15.32 8.96 -8.03
N GLY A 31 15.54 10.28 -8.05
CA GLY A 31 16.12 10.99 -9.19
C GLY A 31 15.20 11.05 -10.42
N VAL A 32 13.89 11.06 -10.21
CA VAL A 32 12.88 11.05 -11.29
C VAL A 32 12.73 12.39 -12.01
N LEU A 33 13.14 13.49 -11.39
CA LEU A 33 13.13 14.84 -11.96
C LEU A 33 14.55 15.35 -12.10
N SER A 34 14.96 15.63 -13.34
CA SER A 34 16.31 16.11 -13.67
C SER A 34 16.58 17.57 -13.26
N LYS A 35 15.53 18.36 -13.02
CA LYS A 35 15.63 19.79 -12.67
C LYS A 35 15.60 20.06 -11.16
N ALA A 36 15.27 19.06 -10.35
CA ALA A 36 15.22 19.19 -8.90
C ALA A 36 16.56 18.81 -8.26
N ALA A 37 16.90 19.42 -7.12
CA ALA A 37 18.10 19.06 -6.36
C ALA A 37 18.00 17.64 -5.79
N GLY A 38 16.78 17.25 -5.39
CA GLY A 38 16.41 15.88 -5.07
C GLY A 38 15.00 15.58 -5.56
N SER A 39 14.73 14.34 -5.94
CA SER A 39 13.37 13.93 -6.31
C SER A 39 13.11 12.45 -6.05
N ALA A 40 11.85 12.12 -5.81
CA ALA A 40 11.40 10.75 -5.63
C ALA A 40 9.99 10.55 -6.18
N TYR A 41 9.77 9.39 -6.80
CA TYR A 41 8.46 8.86 -7.13
C TYR A 41 8.17 7.68 -6.21
N VAL A 42 7.00 7.68 -5.57
CA VAL A 42 6.59 6.63 -4.64
C VAL A 42 5.18 6.18 -5.00
N GLU A 43 5.00 4.87 -5.13
CA GLU A 43 3.69 4.23 -5.18
C GLU A 43 3.47 3.38 -3.93
N PHE A 44 2.27 3.46 -3.36
CA PHE A 44 1.83 2.60 -2.27
C PHE A 44 0.38 2.15 -2.52
N GLY A 45 0.23 1.00 -3.17
CA GLY A 45 -1.01 0.54 -3.75
C GLY A 45 -1.49 1.51 -4.85
N ARG A 46 -2.65 2.13 -4.64
CA ARG A 46 -3.19 3.13 -5.58
C ARG A 46 -2.70 4.56 -5.33
N THR A 47 -2.01 4.80 -4.21
CA THR A 47 -1.45 6.12 -3.90
C THR A 47 -0.17 6.31 -4.69
N ARG A 48 -0.08 7.41 -5.46
CA ARG A 48 1.11 7.77 -6.23
C ARG A 48 1.49 9.21 -5.91
N VAL A 49 2.75 9.42 -5.57
CA VAL A 49 3.28 10.72 -5.17
C VAL A 49 4.60 10.98 -5.89
N VAL A 50 4.78 12.20 -6.37
CA VAL A 50 6.06 12.73 -6.83
C VAL A 50 6.49 13.81 -5.86
N CYS A 51 7.72 13.74 -5.38
CA CYS A 51 8.36 14.75 -4.55
C CYS A 51 9.53 15.38 -5.32
N ALA A 52 9.67 16.70 -5.20
CA ALA A 52 10.77 17.49 -5.73
C ALA A 52 11.27 18.44 -4.65
N VAL A 53 12.57 18.48 -4.45
CA VAL A 53 13.24 19.38 -3.51
C VAL A 53 14.02 20.42 -4.32
N TYR A 54 13.81 21.69 -4.03
CA TYR A 54 14.49 22.82 -4.66
C TYR A 54 15.13 23.70 -3.57
N GLY A 55 16.45 23.61 -3.42
CA GLY A 55 17.24 24.32 -2.38
C GLY A 55 17.71 23.43 -1.22
N PRO A 56 18.55 23.97 -0.30
CA PRO A 56 18.36 23.78 1.13
C PRO A 56 17.14 24.54 1.65
#